data_AF-A0A2J0UF80-F1
#
_entry.id   AF-A0A2J0UF80-F1
#
_cell.length_a   1.000
_cell.length_b   1.000
_cell.length_c   1.000
_cell.angle_alpha   90.00
_cell.angle_beta   90.00
_cell.angle_gamma   90.00
#
_symmetry.space_group_name_H-M   'P 1'
#
loop_
_entity.id
_entity.type
_entity.pdbx_description
1 polymer ?
#
loop_
_entity_poly.entity_id
_entity_poly.type
_entity_poly.pdbx_seq_one_letter_code
_entity_poly.pdbx_strand_id
1 'polypeptide(L)' 'MSVPDPDPRPLPPEEPGPNECCGSGCPLCVLDLYSDELQRYRKALAEWQARHPEAST' A
#
# COMPACT_ATOMS: atom_id res chain seq x y z
N MET A 1 -0.21 21.98 18.55
CA MET A 1 -0.62 20.58 18.40
C MET A 1 -1.30 20.47 17.05
N SER A 2 -0.70 19.79 16.08
CA SER A 2 -1.33 19.57 14.77
C SER A 2 -2.49 18.58 14.94
N VAL A 3 -3.67 18.96 14.49
CA VAL A 3 -4.81 18.05 14.41
C VAL A 3 -4.48 17.03 13.32
N PRO A 4 -4.55 15.71 13.59
CA PRO A 4 -4.36 14.71 12.54
C PRO A 4 -5.43 14.91 11.47
N ASP A 5 -5.02 14.80 10.21
CA ASP A 5 -5.94 14.83 9.08
C ASP A 5 -7.01 13.77 9.30
N PRO A 6 -8.32 14.11 9.27
CA PRO A 6 -9.39 13.13 9.41
C PRO A 6 -9.42 12.12 8.25
N ASP A 7 -8.72 12.40 7.16
CA ASP A 7 -8.65 11.55 5.98
C ASP A 7 -7.23 11.54 5.36
N PRO A 8 -6.25 10.96 6.08
CA PRO A 8 -4.87 10.99 5.64
C PRO A 8 -4.69 10.13 4.38
N ARG A 9 -3.76 10.54 3.52
CA ARG A 9 -3.37 9.75 2.36
C ARG A 9 -2.89 8.36 2.79
N PRO A 10 -3.38 7.27 2.18
CA PRO A 10 -2.88 5.93 2.50
C PRO A 10 -1.39 5.84 2.16
N LEU A 11 -0.67 5.01 2.92
CA LEU A 11 0.75 4.77 2.72
C LEU A 11 0.96 3.48 1.92
N PRO A 12 1.96 3.45 1.01
CA PRO A 12 2.29 2.22 0.29
C PRO A 12 2.79 1.15 1.28
N PRO A 13 2.51 -0.13 1.02
CA PRO A 13 3.12 -1.21 1.79
C PRO A 13 4.63 -1.21 1.59
N GLU A 14 5.36 -1.69 2.59
CA GLU A 14 6.81 -1.88 2.50
C GLU A 14 7.12 -3.03 1.52
N GLU A 15 8.06 -2.79 0.60
CA GLU A 15 8.50 -3.82 -0.33
C GLU A 15 9.32 -4.88 0.42
N PRO A 16 8.99 -6.17 0.29
CA PRO A 16 9.73 -7.22 0.97
C PRO A 16 11.18 -7.27 0.50
N GLY A 17 12.08 -7.57 1.44
CA GLY A 17 13.50 -7.68 1.16
C GLY A 17 13.84 -8.87 0.25
N PRO A 18 14.98 -8.82 -0.47
CA PRO A 18 15.37 -9.87 -1.42
C PRO A 18 15.59 -11.25 -0.76
N ASN A 19 15.85 -11.29 0.54
CA ASN A 19 16.06 -12.53 1.31
C ASN A 19 14.78 -13.03 1.99
N GLU A 20 13.66 -12.30 1.91
CA GLU A 20 12.40 -12.72 2.52
C GLU A 20 11.60 -13.65 1.60
N CYS A 21 11.87 -13.60 0.29
CA CYS A 21 11.33 -14.56 -0.66
C CYS A 21 12.24 -15.79 -0.74
N CYS A 22 11.73 -16.95 -0.31
CA CYS A 22 12.46 -18.21 -0.38
C CYS A 22 12.71 -18.71 -1.82
N GLY A 23 12.05 -18.12 -2.82
CA GLY A 23 12.18 -18.43 -4.25
C GLY A 23 11.81 -19.86 -4.67
N SER A 24 11.41 -20.71 -3.72
CA SER A 24 11.31 -22.17 -3.86
C SER A 24 9.87 -22.68 -3.82
N GLY A 25 8.88 -21.80 -4.03
CA GLY A 25 7.47 -22.17 -3.98
C GLY A 25 6.93 -22.41 -2.57
N CYS A 26 7.39 -21.63 -1.60
CA CYS A 26 6.86 -21.66 -0.23
C CYS A 26 5.32 -21.44 -0.26
N PRO A 27 4.54 -22.15 0.58
CA PRO A 27 3.07 -22.07 0.59
C PRO A 27 2.53 -20.68 0.98
N LEU A 28 3.37 -19.84 1.58
CA LEU A 28 3.09 -18.44 1.88
C LEU A 28 4.19 -17.58 1.23
N CYS A 29 3.93 -17.06 0.05
CA CYS A 29 4.86 -16.19 -0.66
C CYS A 29 4.72 -14.75 -0.18
N VAL A 30 5.79 -14.16 0.35
CA VAL A 30 5.79 -12.76 0.79
C VAL A 30 5.48 -11.80 -0.36
N LEU A 31 5.90 -12.15 -1.59
CA LEU A 31 5.59 -11.35 -2.78
C LEU A 31 4.11 -11.39 -3.15
N ASP A 32 3.43 -12.52 -2.93
CA ASP A 32 1.99 -12.62 -3.17
C ASP A 32 1.20 -11.80 -2.15
N LEU A 33 1.60 -11.87 -0.87
CA LEU A 33 1.03 -11.04 0.19
C LEU A 33 1.25 -9.55 -0.10
N TYR A 34 2.48 -9.17 -0.44
CA TYR A 34 2.82 -7.80 -0.82
C TYR A 34 1.99 -7.33 -2.02
N SER A 35 1.83 -8.17 -3.04
CA SER A 35 1.01 -7.86 -4.22
C SER A 35 -0.43 -7.57 -3.84
N ASP A 36 -1.05 -8.39 -2.98
CA ASP A 36 -2.42 -8.19 -2.51
C ASP A 36 -2.56 -6.89 -1.69
N GLU A 37 -1.65 -6.65 -0.74
CA GLU A 37 -1.63 -5.39 0.02
C GLU A 37 -1.41 -4.18 -0.90
N LEU A 38 -0.58 -4.31 -1.94
CA LEU A 38 -0.35 -3.26 -2.93
C LEU A 38 -1.61 -2.97 -3.76
N GLN A 39 -2.41 -3.98 -4.10
CA GLN A 39 -3.71 -3.76 -4.77
C GLN A 39 -4.68 -3.00 -3.87
N ARG A 40 -4.77 -3.38 -2.58
CA ARG A 40 -5.61 -2.68 -1.60
C ARG A 40 -5.18 -1.24 -1.42
N TYR A 41 -3.87 -1.00 -1.32
CA TYR A 41 -3.30 0.33 -1.27
C TYR A 41 -3.67 1.17 -2.50
N ARG A 42 -3.49 0.62 -3.71
CA ARG A 42 -3.84 1.33 -4.95
C ARG A 42 -5.31 1.71 -5.01
N LYS A 43 -6.20 0.81 -4.58
CA LYS A 43 -7.63 1.09 -4.49
C LYS A 43 -7.92 2.22 -3.50
N ALA A 44 -7.39 2.12 -2.27
CA ALA A 44 -7.56 3.15 -1.25
C ALA A 44 -6.99 4.51 -1.71
N LEU A 45 -5.85 4.51 -2.40
CA LEU A 45 -5.23 5.71 -2.94
C LEU A 45 -6.11 6.36 -4.01
N ALA A 46 -6.70 5.58 -4.90
CA ALA A 46 -7.62 6.10 -5.92
C ALA A 46 -8.89 6.72 -5.28
N GLU A 47 -9.46 6.05 -4.28
CA GLU A 47 -10.62 6.57 -3.52
C GLU A 47 -10.26 7.84 -2.74
N TRP A 48 -9.06 7.91 -2.19
CA TRP A 48 -8.53 9.12 -1.55
C TRP A 48 -8.34 10.25 -2.58
N GLN A 49 -7.70 9.99 -3.72
CA GLN A 49 -7.51 11.00 -4.79
C GLN A 49 -8.84 11.53 -5.33
N ALA A 50 -9.88 10.69 -5.42
CA ALA A 50 -11.22 11.12 -5.83
C ALA A 50 -11.87 12.09 -4.81
N ARG A 51 -11.53 11.97 -3.53
CA ARG A 51 -12.00 12.86 -2.45
C ARG A 51 -11.11 14.10 -2.27
N HIS A 52 -9.86 14.03 -2.74
CA HIS A 52 -8.83 15.08 -2.63
C HIS A 52 -8.34 15.53 -4.02
N PRO A 53 -9.21 16.16 -4.84
CA PRO A 53 -8.84 16.62 -6.18
C PRO A 53 -7.70 17.66 -6.17
N GLU A 54 -7.58 18.46 -5.11
CA GLU A 54 -6.54 19.46 -4.92
C GLU A 54 -5.14 18.86 -4.68
N ALA A 55 -5.06 17.64 -4.15
CA ALA A 55 -3.79 16.96 -3.90
C ALA A 55 -3.19 16.31 -5.16
N SER A 56 -3.95 16.29 -6.26
CA SER A 56 -3.56 15.73 -7.56
C SER A 56 -3.22 16.80 -8.61
N THR A 57 -3.29 18.09 -8.24
CA THR A 57 -2.85 19.24 -9.07
C THR A 57 -1.43 19.62 -8.73
#